data_AF-A0A9E6W4L4-F1
#
_entry.id   AF-A0A9E6W4L4-F1
#
_cell.length_a   1.000
_cell.length_b   1.000
_cell.length_c   1.000
_cell.angle_alpha   90.00
_cell.angle_beta   90.00
_cell.angle_gamma   90.00
#
_symmetry.space_group_name_H-M   'P 1'
#
loop_
_entity.id
_entity.type
_entity.pdbx_description
1 polymer ?
#
loop_
_entity_poly.entity_id
_entity_poly.type
_entity_poly.pdbx_seq_one_letter_code
_entity_poly.pdbx_strand_id
1 'polypeptide(L)'
;MEDRETKRERMFAMIEKYEQGSESQVSFCNHVGIKIHCFRYWLNRYRRQNESGPGFVRVTGDSFIPSVDIELRFPNGVRVGLGQQPNVELVAQLIRLW
;
A
#
# COMPACT_ATOMS: atom_id res chain seq x y z
N MET A 1 28.07 29.70 -18.48
CA MET A 1 28.26 28.37 -17.86
C MET A 1 27.06 28.15 -16.96
N GLU A 2 26.21 27.16 -17.23
CA GLU A 2 25.09 26.82 -16.33
C GLU A 2 25.68 26.18 -15.08
N ASP A 3 25.43 26.79 -13.92
CA ASP A 3 26.02 26.35 -12.66
C ASP A 3 25.36 25.05 -12.19
N ARG A 4 26.15 24.12 -11.64
CA ARG A 4 25.65 22.79 -11.24
C ARG A 4 24.57 22.87 -10.17
N GLU A 5 24.65 23.88 -9.30
CA GLU A 5 23.67 24.16 -8.24
C GLU A 5 22.31 24.54 -8.87
N THR A 6 22.33 25.48 -9.84
CA THR A 6 21.12 25.95 -10.52
C THR A 6 20.38 24.86 -11.28
N LYS A 7 21.13 23.91 -11.87
CA LYS A 7 20.52 22.75 -12.54
C LYS A 7 19.83 21.82 -11.53
N ARG A 8 20.43 21.60 -10.35
CA ARG A 8 19.83 20.77 -9.30
C ARG A 8 18.52 21.38 -8.80
N GLU A 9 18.53 22.67 -8.50
CA GLU A 9 17.35 23.41 -8.02
C GLU A 9 16.20 23.35 -9.02
N ARG A 10 16.48 23.60 -10.30
CA ARG A 10 15.47 23.48 -11.38
C ARG A 10 14.86 22.08 -11.44
N MET A 11 15.68 21.05 -11.34
CA MET A 11 15.21 19.66 -11.40
C MET A 11 14.37 19.28 -10.19
N PHE A 12 14.72 19.76 -8.99
CA PHE A 12 13.95 19.50 -7.78
C PHE A 12 12.61 20.26 -7.77
N ALA A 13 12.61 21.53 -8.17
CA ALA A 13 11.36 22.30 -8.32
C ALA A 13 10.40 21.66 -9.33
N MET A 14 10.94 21.02 -10.39
CA MET A 14 10.14 20.26 -11.34
C MET A 14 9.55 18.98 -10.72
N ILE A 15 10.30 18.29 -9.85
CA ILE A 15 9.79 17.09 -9.14
C ILE A 15 8.70 17.46 -8.14
N GLU A 16 8.85 18.57 -7.42
CA GLU A 16 7.81 19.07 -6.51
C GLU A 16 6.50 19.36 -7.25
N LYS A 17 6.59 19.97 -8.44
CA LYS A 17 5.41 20.16 -9.31
C LYS A 17 4.77 18.84 -9.73
N TYR A 18 5.57 17.80 -10.00
CA TYR A 18 5.05 16.48 -10.30
C TYR A 18 4.34 15.84 -9.10
N GLU A 19 4.90 15.95 -7.89
CA GLU A 19 4.30 15.37 -6.67
C GLU A 19 2.98 16.05 -6.26
N GLN A 20 2.79 17.32 -6.64
CA GLN A 20 1.52 18.02 -6.45
C GLN A 20 0.43 17.61 -7.47
N GLY A 21 0.83 16.98 -8.57
CA GLY A 21 -0.06 16.55 -9.65
C GLY A 21 -0.56 15.11 -9.48
N SER A 22 -1.58 14.75 -10.27
CA SER A 22 -2.13 13.39 -10.35
C SER A 22 -1.76 12.66 -11.64
N GLU A 23 -0.89 13.25 -12.46
CA GLU A 23 -0.51 12.67 -13.75
C GLU A 23 0.59 11.60 -13.61
N SER A 24 0.64 10.67 -14.57
CA SER A 24 1.70 9.66 -14.58
C SER A 24 3.07 10.28 -14.90
N GLN A 25 4.15 9.64 -14.45
CA GLN A 25 5.52 10.07 -14.77
C GLN A 25 5.75 10.26 -16.28
N VAL A 26 5.14 9.40 -17.11
CA VAL A 26 5.29 9.44 -18.56
C VAL A 26 4.56 10.66 -19.14
N SER A 27 3.33 10.92 -18.69
CA SER A 27 2.56 12.11 -19.09
C SER A 27 3.31 13.39 -18.73
N PHE A 28 3.76 13.51 -17.49
CA PHE A 28 4.51 14.66 -16.99
C PHE A 28 5.79 14.89 -17.82
N CYS A 29 6.57 13.83 -18.06
CA CYS A 29 7.80 13.91 -18.84
C CYS A 29 7.55 14.39 -20.27
N ASN A 30 6.46 13.93 -20.89
CA ASN A 30 6.07 14.33 -22.24
C ASN A 30 5.65 15.81 -22.29
N HIS A 31 4.87 16.28 -21.30
CA HIS A 31 4.47 17.69 -21.20
C HIS A 31 5.65 18.64 -20.98
N VAL A 32 6.58 18.28 -20.09
CA VAL A 32 7.71 19.15 -19.70
C VAL A 32 8.91 19.00 -20.64
N GLY A 33 8.89 18.01 -21.54
CA GLY A 33 9.95 17.80 -22.54
C GLY A 33 11.23 17.18 -21.98
N ILE A 34 11.12 16.37 -20.93
CA ILE A 34 12.26 15.66 -20.33
C ILE A 34 12.22 14.17 -20.64
N LYS A 35 13.40 13.57 -20.89
CA LYS A 35 13.51 12.11 -21.04
C LYS A 35 13.18 11.41 -19.72
N ILE A 36 12.33 10.40 -19.78
CA ILE A 36 11.86 9.60 -18.63
C ILE A 36 13.00 9.09 -17.74
N HIS A 37 14.14 8.66 -18.32
CA HIS A 37 15.28 8.16 -17.54
C HIS A 37 15.99 9.26 -16.76
N CYS A 38 16.09 10.48 -17.33
CA CYS A 38 16.62 11.63 -16.62
C CYS A 38 15.70 12.00 -15.46
N PHE A 39 14.39 12.06 -15.70
CA PHE A 39 13.41 12.34 -14.66
C PHE A 39 13.49 11.33 -13.52
N ARG A 40 13.50 10.02 -13.82
CA ARG A 40 13.63 8.96 -12.81
C ARG A 40 14.93 9.05 -12.01
N TYR A 41 16.04 9.39 -12.65
CA TYR A 41 17.30 9.62 -11.96
C TYR A 41 17.17 10.73 -10.91
N TRP A 42 16.61 11.88 -11.30
CA TRP A 42 16.43 13.01 -10.40
C TRP A 42 15.39 12.75 -9.31
N LEU A 43 14.31 12.03 -9.62
CA LEU A 43 13.31 11.60 -8.64
C LEU A 43 13.93 10.71 -7.56
N ASN A 44 14.72 9.70 -7.96
CA ASN A 44 15.42 8.83 -7.02
C ASN A 44 16.48 9.59 -6.20
N ARG A 45 17.06 10.66 -6.75
CA ARG A 45 18.00 11.52 -6.02
C ARG A 45 17.28 12.43 -5.02
N TYR A 46 16.15 13.02 -5.42
CA TYR A 46 15.28 13.84 -4.57
C TYR A 46 14.78 13.03 -3.37
N ARG A 47 14.23 11.84 -3.63
CA ARG A 47 13.79 10.91 -2.58
C ARG A 47 14.90 10.56 -1.60
N ARG A 48 16.08 10.15 -2.08
CA ARG A 48 17.22 9.84 -1.20
C ARG A 48 17.70 11.00 -0.32
N GLN A 49 17.47 12.24 -0.76
CA GLN A 49 17.85 13.42 0.00
C GLN A 49 16.77 13.83 1.01
N ASN A 50 15.50 13.60 0.71
CA ASN A 50 14.37 13.97 1.55
C ASN A 50 13.89 12.83 2.48
N GLU A 51 14.11 11.58 2.10
CA GLU A 51 13.89 10.41 2.93
C GLU A 51 15.00 10.35 3.98
N SER A 52 14.75 10.96 5.14
CA SER A 52 15.59 10.85 6.34
C SER A 52 15.38 9.52 7.09
N GLY A 53 14.68 8.56 6.48
CA GLY A 53 14.22 7.33 7.12
C GLY A 53 15.15 6.13 6.85
N PRO A 54 15.15 5.12 7.73
CA PRO A 54 15.84 3.86 7.46
C PRO A 54 15.28 3.22 6.18
N GLY A 55 16.17 2.67 5.33
CA GLY A 55 15.79 1.99 4.08
C GLY A 55 14.86 0.77 4.28
N PHE A 56 14.61 0.39 5.53
CA PHE A 56 13.59 -0.55 5.94
C PHE A 56 12.53 0.17 6.76
N VAL A 57 11.31 0.22 6.23
CA VAL A 57 10.13 0.69 6.96
C VAL A 57 9.52 -0.50 7.69
N ARG A 58 9.32 -0.40 9.00
CA ARG A 58 8.58 -1.41 9.76
C ARG A 58 7.14 -1.38 9.28
N VAL A 59 6.71 -2.44 8.61
CA VAL A 59 5.29 -2.68 8.35
C VAL A 59 4.68 -3.14 9.67
N THR A 60 4.11 -2.22 10.43
CA THR A 60 3.15 -2.57 11.48
C THR A 60 1.90 -3.07 10.78
N GLY A 61 1.83 -4.38 10.59
CA GLY A 61 0.51 -5.01 10.45
C GLY A 61 -0.19 -4.78 11.78
N ASP A 62 -1.37 -4.17 11.74
CA ASP A 62 -2.31 -4.34 12.83
C ASP A 62 -2.34 -5.84 13.11
N SER A 63 -2.08 -6.22 14.35
CA SER A 63 -2.14 -7.60 14.78
C SER A 63 -3.49 -8.13 14.35
N PHE A 64 -3.54 -8.83 13.22
CA PHE A 64 -4.71 -9.54 12.77
C PHE A 64 -4.85 -10.63 13.82
N ILE A 65 -5.59 -10.34 14.89
CA ILE A 65 -6.12 -11.37 15.75
C ILE A 65 -6.90 -12.21 14.75
N PRO A 66 -6.45 -13.43 14.41
CA PRO A 66 -7.21 -14.25 13.49
C PRO A 66 -8.57 -14.35 14.15
N SER A 67 -9.58 -13.77 13.51
CA SER A 67 -10.95 -13.98 13.91
C SER A 67 -11.12 -15.49 13.77
N VAL A 68 -11.10 -16.22 14.89
CA VAL A 68 -11.27 -17.66 14.93
C VAL A 68 -12.72 -17.91 14.58
N ASP A 69 -13.03 -17.87 13.28
CA ASP A 69 -14.36 -18.15 12.77
C ASP A 69 -14.55 -19.66 12.86
N ILE A 70 -15.33 -20.07 13.85
CA ILE A 70 -15.67 -21.48 14.06
C ILE A 70 -16.69 -21.86 12.98
N GLU A 71 -16.38 -22.88 12.18
CA GLU A 71 -17.27 -23.41 11.13
C GLU A 71 -17.77 -24.82 11.51
N LEU A 72 -19.09 -25.03 11.45
CA LEU A 72 -19.70 -26.35 11.53
C LEU A 72 -19.93 -26.92 10.12
N ARG A 73 -19.55 -28.18 9.90
CA ARG A 73 -19.80 -28.89 8.65
C ARG A 73 -20.67 -30.11 8.90
N PHE A 74 -21.81 -30.18 8.23
CA PHE A 74 -22.75 -31.29 8.34
C PHE A 74 -22.54 -32.31 7.21
N PRO A 75 -22.87 -33.61 7.43
CA PRO A 75 -22.72 -34.66 6.43
C PRO A 75 -23.53 -34.45 5.14
N ASN A 76 -24.62 -33.67 5.21
CA ASN A 76 -25.42 -33.27 4.04
C ASN A 76 -24.78 -32.14 3.21
N GLY A 77 -23.59 -31.67 3.57
CA GLY A 77 -22.88 -30.58 2.87
C GLY A 77 -23.23 -29.17 3.35
N VAL A 78 -24.10 -29.02 4.36
CA VAL A 78 -24.41 -27.70 4.95
C VAL A 78 -23.23 -27.22 5.79
N ARG A 79 -22.89 -25.93 5.66
CA ARG A 79 -21.80 -25.27 6.38
C ARG A 79 -22.33 -24.04 7.11
N VAL A 80 -21.99 -23.89 8.38
CA VAL A 80 -22.47 -22.80 9.24
C VAL A 80 -21.28 -22.11 9.90
N GLY A 81 -21.09 -20.82 9.63
CA GLY A 81 -20.10 -19.98 10.32
C GLY A 81 -20.68 -19.39 11.60
N LEU A 82 -20.01 -19.57 12.73
CA LEU A 82 -20.48 -19.19 14.06
C LEU A 82 -19.86 -17.88 14.59
N GLY A 83 -18.93 -17.27 13.83
CA GLY A 83 -18.24 -16.05 14.24
C GLY A 83 -17.38 -16.23 15.48
N GLN A 84 -17.02 -15.11 16.13
CA GLN A 84 -16.05 -15.06 17.24
C GLN A 84 -16.60 -15.51 18.61
N GLN A 85 -17.91 -15.48 18.80
CA GLN A 85 -18.56 -15.88 20.06
C GLN A 85 -19.81 -16.70 19.77
N PRO A 86 -19.64 -18.00 19.46
CA PRO A 86 -20.80 -18.87 19.24
C PRO A 86 -21.61 -18.99 20.53
N ASN A 87 -22.93 -18.86 20.41
CA ASN A 87 -23.81 -19.26 21.50
C ASN A 87 -23.79 -20.79 21.61
N VAL A 88 -23.26 -21.32 22.71
CA VAL A 88 -23.13 -22.76 22.97
C VAL A 88 -24.48 -23.48 22.89
N GLU A 89 -25.56 -22.83 23.34
CA GLU A 89 -26.91 -23.38 23.27
C GLU A 89 -27.36 -23.59 21.82
N LEU A 90 -27.09 -22.61 20.95
CA LEU A 90 -27.40 -22.70 19.52
C LEU A 90 -26.59 -23.83 18.85
N VAL A 91 -25.31 -23.96 19.19
CA VAL A 91 -24.46 -25.03 18.66
C VAL A 91 -24.97 -26.41 19.12
N ALA A 92 -25.36 -26.55 20.39
CA ALA A 92 -25.91 -27.79 20.92
C ALA A 92 -27.25 -28.16 20.25
N GLN A 93 -28.11 -27.17 19.99
CA GLN A 93 -29.37 -27.37 19.25
C GLN A 93 -29.10 -27.82 17.81
N LEU A 94 -28.16 -27.17 17.11
CA LEU A 94 -27.79 -27.52 15.74
C LEU A 94 -27.23 -28.94 15.63
N ILE A 95 -26.46 -29.40 16.62
CA ILE A 95 -25.95 -30.77 16.68
C ILE A 95 -27.08 -31.77 16.97
N ARG A 96 -28.06 -31.42 17.82
CA ARG A 96 -29.18 -32.30 18.21
C ARG A 96 -30.28 -32.41 17.16
N LEU A 97 -30.39 -31.45 16.24
CA LEU A 97 -31.33 -31.49 15.12
C LEU A 97 -30.90 -32.49 14.03
N TRP A 98 -29.73 -33.10 14.20
CA TRP A 98 -29.15 -34.11 13.34
C TRP A 98 -29.06 -35.47 14.04
#